data_AF-A0A2E8YQ99-F1
#
_entry.id   AF-A0A2E8YQ99-F1
#
_cell.length_a   1.000
_cell.length_b   1.000
_cell.length_c   1.000
_cell.angle_alpha   90.00
_cell.angle_beta   90.00
_cell.angle_gamma   90.00
#
_symmetry.space_group_name_H-M   'P 1'
#
loop_
_entity.id
_entity.type
_entity.pdbx_description
1 polymer ?
#
loop_
_entity_poly.entity_id
_entity_poly.type
_entity_poly.pdbx_seq_one_letter_code
_entity_poly.pdbx_strand_id
1 'polypeptide(L)' 'MGRKPTPKKSKRTTSKTKNPLVGIVMGSQSDWEIMRHAADTLKKLGIPNEVAVHSAHRTPERLVTW' A
#
# COMPACT_ATOMS: atom_id res chain seq x y z
N MET A 1 22.04 33.31 34.39
CA MET A 1 21.01 33.32 33.34
C MET A 1 21.57 32.63 32.10
N GLY A 2 20.85 31.67 31.52
CA GLY A 2 21.26 30.99 30.27
C GLY A 2 21.03 29.49 30.29
N ARG A 3 19.76 29.05 30.41
CA ARG A 3 19.40 27.63 30.23
C ARG A 3 19.69 27.25 28.77
N LYS A 4 20.55 26.24 28.53
CA LYS A 4 20.74 25.67 27.19
C LYS A 4 19.41 25.04 26.72
N PRO A 5 18.96 25.28 25.47
CA PRO A 5 17.75 24.66 24.96
C PRO A 5 17.98 23.16 24.74
N THR A 6 17.11 22.35 25.32
CA THR A 6 17.07 20.89 25.14
C THR A 6 16.73 20.53 23.68
N PRO A 7 17.32 19.47 23.10
CA PRO A 7 16.92 19.00 21.77
C PRO A 7 15.49 18.46 21.84
N LYS A 8 14.57 19.07 21.09
CA LYS A 8 13.21 18.54 20.89
C LYS A 8 13.34 17.15 20.26
N LYS A 9 13.04 16.10 21.02
CA LYS A 9 12.92 14.73 20.49
C LYS A 9 11.84 14.75 19.41
N SER A 10 12.26 14.66 18.14
CA SER A 10 11.37 14.43 17.02
C SER A 10 10.60 13.14 17.30
N LYS A 11 9.27 13.26 17.47
CA LYS A 11 8.39 12.10 17.61
C LYS A 11 8.48 11.34 16.30
N ARG A 12 9.28 10.28 16.28
CA ARG A 12 9.34 9.32 15.18
C ARG A 12 7.96 8.69 15.09
N THR A 13 7.11 9.21 14.22
CA THR A 13 5.81 8.63 13.89
C THR A 13 6.10 7.31 13.22
N THR A 14 6.04 6.23 13.97
CA THR A 14 6.00 4.88 13.42
C THR A 14 4.73 4.80 12.58
N SER A 15 4.82 5.03 11.27
CA SER A 15 3.74 4.65 10.38
C SER A 15 3.58 3.14 10.56
N LYS A 16 2.48 2.74 11.21
CA LYS A 16 2.08 1.34 11.29
C LYS A 16 2.09 0.84 9.85
N THR A 17 2.99 -0.07 9.51
CA THR A 17 2.89 -0.85 8.27
C THR A 17 1.54 -1.54 8.36
N LYS A 18 0.54 -1.03 7.64
CA LYS A 18 -0.76 -1.66 7.62
C LYS A 18 -0.58 -2.94 6.82
N ASN A 19 -0.47 -4.08 7.50
CA ASN A 19 -0.53 -5.39 6.84
C ASN A 19 -1.81 -5.40 5.98
N PRO A 20 -1.70 -5.52 4.65
CA PRO A 20 -2.87 -5.50 3.79
C PRO A 20 -3.75 -6.70 4.14
N LEU A 21 -5.06 -6.47 4.21
CA LEU A 21 -6.06 -7.54 4.39
C LEU A 21 -6.60 -8.03 3.05
N VAL A 22 -6.45 -7.20 2.01
CA VAL A 22 -6.94 -7.47 0.65
C VAL A 22 -5.84 -7.12 -0.35
N GLY A 23 -5.55 -8.06 -1.25
CA GLY A 23 -4.73 -7.81 -2.43
C GLY A 23 -5.62 -7.54 -3.65
N ILE A 24 -5.37 -6.43 -4.35
CA ILE A 24 -5.98 -6.11 -5.64
C ILE A 24 -4.96 -6.45 -6.73
N VAL A 25 -5.15 -7.58 -7.40
CA VAL A 25 -4.30 -8.03 -8.50
C VAL A 25 -4.92 -7.73 -9.85
N MET A 26 -4.11 -7.27 -10.79
CA MET A 26 -4.53 -7.04 -12.17
C MET A 26 -3.49 -7.54 -13.17
N GLY A 27 -3.92 -7.83 -14.40
CA GLY A 27 -3.06 -8.43 -15.42
C GLY A 27 -2.14 -7.43 -16.11
N SER A 28 -2.50 -6.14 -16.10
CA SER A 28 -1.81 -5.06 -16.81
C SER A 28 -2.01 -3.69 -16.14
N GLN A 29 -1.15 -2.73 -16.47
CA GLN A 29 -1.32 -1.35 -16.00
C GLN A 29 -2.57 -0.67 -16.58
N SER A 30 -2.99 -1.04 -17.80
CA SER A 30 -4.22 -0.52 -18.42
C SER A 30 -5.47 -0.91 -17.65
N ASP A 31 -5.46 -2.04 -16.93
CA ASP A 31 -6.59 -2.45 -16.08
C ASP A 31 -6.85 -1.46 -14.93
N TRP A 32 -5.85 -0.64 -14.57
CA TRP A 32 -5.95 0.29 -13.44
C TRP A 32 -7.07 1.32 -13.59
N GLU A 33 -7.39 1.72 -14.82
CA GLU A 33 -8.49 2.65 -15.09
C GLU A 33 -9.80 2.19 -14.44
N ILE A 34 -10.06 0.87 -14.48
CA ILE A 34 -11.22 0.21 -13.89
C ILE A 34 -10.92 -0.24 -12.45
N MET A 35 -9.78 -0.91 -12.22
CA MET A 35 -9.46 -1.57 -10.95
C MET A 35 -9.29 -0.59 -9.78
N ARG A 36 -8.96 0.68 -10.05
CA ARG A 36 -8.86 1.72 -9.00
C ARG A 36 -10.13 1.90 -8.18
N HIS A 37 -11.31 1.61 -8.74
CA HIS A 37 -12.58 1.73 -8.04
C HIS A 37 -12.68 0.77 -6.85
N ALA A 38 -12.04 -0.40 -6.93
CA ALA A 38 -11.94 -1.32 -5.80
C ALA A 38 -11.08 -0.73 -4.67
N ALA A 39 -9.89 -0.19 -5.01
CA ALA A 39 -8.98 0.43 -4.05
C ALA A 39 -9.63 1.64 -3.35
N ASP A 40 -10.33 2.48 -4.11
CA ASP A 40 -11.08 3.64 -3.58
C ASP A 40 -12.19 3.21 -2.63
N THR A 41 -12.90 2.12 -2.93
CA THR A 41 -13.95 1.56 -2.07
C THR A 41 -13.37 1.05 -0.77
N LEU A 42 -12.30 0.25 -0.82
CA LEU A 42 -11.62 -0.26 0.38
C LEU A 42 -11.05 0.87 1.23
N LYS A 43 -10.51 1.92 0.61
CA LYS A 43 -10.04 3.13 1.29
C LYS A 43 -11.17 3.82 2.05
N LYS A 44 -12.35 3.98 1.45
CA LYS A 44 -13.54 4.58 2.11
C LYS A 44 -14.01 3.75 3.29
N LEU A 45 -13.91 2.43 3.19
CA LEU A 45 -14.25 1.48 4.27
C LEU A 45 -13.15 1.35 5.34
N GLY A 46 -12.00 2.00 5.14
CA GLY A 46 -10.86 1.90 6.05
C GLY A 46 -10.14 0.54 6.02
N ILE A 47 -10.37 -0.29 4.99
CA ILE A 47 -9.79 -1.62 4.84
C ILE A 47 -8.39 -1.49 4.21
N PRO A 48 -7.31 -1.92 4.92
CA PRO A 48 -5.97 -1.94 4.35
C PRO A 48 -5.89 -2.86 3.14
N ASN A 49 -5.33 -2.35 2.05
CA ASN A 49 -5.16 -3.10 0.81
C ASN A 49 -3.83 -2.80 0.14
N GLU A 50 -3.39 -3.71 -0.71
CA GLU A 50 -2.27 -3.54 -1.62
C GLU A 50 -2.73 -3.73 -3.07
N VAL A 51 -1.96 -3.20 -4.02
CA VAL A 51 -2.24 -3.28 -5.45
C VAL A 51 -1.02 -3.82 -6.17
N ALA A 52 -1.20 -4.82 -7.03
CA ALA A 52 -0.11 -5.44 -7.78
C ALA A 52 -0.50 -5.77 -9.23
N VAL A 53 0.47 -5.67 -10.13
CA VAL A 53 0.33 -6.11 -11.53
C VAL A 53 1.02 -7.45 -11.69
N HIS A 54 0.23 -8.52 -11.86
CA HIS A 54 0.70 -9.88 -12.08
C HIS A 54 -0.10 -10.52 -13.21
N SER A 55 0.53 -10.70 -14.37
CA SER A 55 -0.12 -11.25 -15.54
C SER A 55 -0.06 -12.76 -15.54
N ALA A 56 -1.22 -13.42 -15.46
CA ALA A 56 -1.30 -14.88 -15.54
C ALA A 56 -0.70 -15.46 -16.84
N HIS A 57 -0.81 -14.73 -17.96
CA HIS A 57 -0.33 -15.22 -19.27
C HIS A 57 1.11 -14.82 -19.60
N ARG A 58 1.60 -13.68 -19.09
CA ARG A 58 2.93 -13.16 -19.45
C ARG A 58 4.00 -13.50 -18.43
N THR A 59 3.63 -13.57 -17.15
CA THR A 59 4.54 -13.84 -16.04
C THR A 59 3.86 -14.78 -15.03
N PRO A 60 3.47 -16.01 -15.44
CA PRO A 60 2.75 -16.94 -14.59
C PRO A 60 3.53 -17.29 -13.31
N GLU A 61 4.85 -17.39 -13.38
CA GLU A 61 5.71 -17.71 -12.23
C GLU A 61 5.59 -16.65 -11.15
N ARG A 62 5.60 -15.37 -11.55
CA ARG A 62 5.46 -14.23 -10.62
C ARG A 62 4.09 -14.25 -9.93
N LEU A 63 3.03 -14.62 -10.65
CA LEU A 63 1.69 -14.75 -10.10
C LEU A 63 1.60 -15.89 -9.08
N VAL A 64 2.22 -17.04 -9.37
CA VAL A 64 2.20 -18.22 -8.49
C VAL A 64 2.95 -17.97 -7.17
N THR A 65 4.03 -17.18 -7.21
CA THR A 65 4.85 -16.87 -6.02
C THR A 65 4.35 -15.68 -5.20
N TRP A 66 3.35 -14.94 -5.70
CA TRP A 66 2.80 -13.78 -5.02
C TRP A 66 1.75 -14.18 -3.99
#